data_AF-A0A4S4BLU5-F1
#
_entry.id   AF-A0A4S4BLU5-F1
#
_cell.length_a   1.000
_cell.length_b   1.000
_cell.length_c   1.000
_cell.angle_alpha   90.00
_cell.angle_beta   90.00
_cell.angle_gamma   90.00
#
_symmetry.space_group_name_H-M   'P 1'
#
loop_
_entity.id
_entity.type
_entity.pdbx_description
1 polymer ?
#
loop_
_entity_poly.entity_id
_entity_poly.type
_entity_poly.pdbx_seq_one_letter_code
_entity_poly.pdbx_strand_id
1 'polypeptide(L)' 'MYLQNLGISYIFGGKERLNFTVVVEKLKNLFSIDKLMLEGGGFLNGSFLNEGLIDELSLVLVPIADGASKLCDTI' A
#
# COMPACT_ATOMS: atom_id res chain seq x y z
N MET A 1 0.16 21.62 -10.28
CA MET A 1 1.63 21.54 -10.54
C MET A 1 2.48 21.49 -9.26
N TYR A 2 1.96 21.16 -8.07
CA TYR A 2 2.81 21.13 -6.85
C TYR A 2 3.87 20.02 -6.87
N LEU A 3 3.47 18.75 -7.01
CA LEU A 3 4.41 17.61 -7.05
C LEU A 3 5.39 17.68 -8.24
N GLN A 4 4.91 18.14 -9.40
CA GLN A 4 5.77 18.35 -10.58
C GLN A 4 6.86 19.38 -10.32
N ASN A 5 6.54 20.50 -9.66
CA ASN A 5 7.52 21.54 -9.32
C ASN A 5 8.58 21.03 -8.33
N LEU A 6 8.27 20.01 -7.53
CA LEU A 6 9.19 19.35 -6.62
C LEU A 6 9.96 18.18 -7.27
N GLY A 7 9.71 17.87 -8.55
CA GLY A 7 10.32 16.72 -9.22
C GLY A 7 9.85 15.37 -8.68
N ILE A 8 8.71 15.33 -7.99
CA ILE A 8 8.16 14.10 -7.41
C ILE A 8 7.36 13.36 -8.48
N SER A 9 7.77 12.12 -8.76
CA SER A 9 7.03 11.23 -9.66
C SER A 9 5.74 10.75 -9.00
N TYR A 10 4.65 10.74 -9.76
CA TYR A 10 3.35 10.25 -9.29
C TYR A 10 2.61 9.55 -10.43
N ILE A 11 1.73 8.62 -10.07
CA ILE A 11 0.88 7.89 -10.99
C ILE A 11 -0.57 7.96 -10.54
N PHE A 12 -1.48 7.78 -11.50
CA PHE A 12 -2.91 7.65 -11.21
C PHE A 12 -3.32 6.18 -11.30
N GLY A 13 -3.95 5.68 -10.23
CA GLY A 13 -4.35 4.28 -10.09
C GLY A 13 -5.83 4.01 -10.31
N GLY A 14 -6.59 4.93 -10.91
CA GLY A 14 -8.03 4.79 -11.07
C GLY A 14 -8.69 6.11 -11.45
N LYS A 15 -10.03 6.13 -11.50
CA LYS A 15 -10.81 7.33 -11.86
C LYS A 15 -11.39 8.00 -10.61
N GLU A 16 -12.29 7.30 -9.92
CA GLU A 16 -12.94 7.78 -8.70
C GLU A 16 -12.36 7.13 -7.44
N ARG A 17 -11.90 5.88 -7.58
CA ARG A 17 -11.29 5.07 -6.52
C ARG A 17 -9.99 4.47 -7.02
N LEU A 18 -9.10 4.15 -6.10
CA LEU A 18 -7.90 3.37 -6.37
C LEU A 18 -8.28 1.97 -6.85
N ASN A 19 -7.59 1.50 -7.88
CA ASN A 19 -7.53 0.14 -8.35
C ASN A 19 -6.08 -0.31 -8.17
N PHE A 20 -5.83 -1.20 -7.22
CA PHE A 20 -4.46 -1.55 -6.84
C PHE A 20 -3.75 -2.38 -7.91
N THR A 21 -4.51 -3.19 -8.66
CA THR A 21 -4.01 -3.92 -9.84
C THR A 21 -3.39 -2.98 -10.87
N VAL A 22 -4.09 -1.90 -11.25
CA VAL A 22 -3.58 -0.89 -12.18
C VAL A 22 -2.37 -0.16 -11.61
N VAL A 23 -2.34 0.08 -10.29
CA VAL A 23 -1.19 0.69 -9.63
C VAL A 23 0.05 -0.18 -9.77
N VAL A 24 -0.03 -1.47 -9.41
CA VAL A 24 1.15 -2.37 -9.47
C VAL A 24 1.63 -2.58 -10.91
N GLU A 25 0.71 -2.68 -11.87
CA GLU A 25 1.07 -2.74 -13.29
C GLU A 25 1.86 -1.49 -13.74
N LYS A 26 1.42 -0.30 -13.31
CA LYS A 26 2.11 0.95 -13.62
C LYS A 26 3.47 1.05 -12.93
N LEU A 27 3.57 0.61 -11.68
CA LEU A 27 4.83 0.58 -10.94
C LEU A 27 5.87 -0.31 -11.66
N LYS A 28 5.44 -1.48 -12.13
CA LYS A 28 6.27 -2.37 -12.95
C LYS A 28 6.68 -1.70 -14.27
N ASN A 29 5.73 -1.20 -15.04
CA ASN A 29 5.99 -0.74 -16.41
C ASN A 29 6.73 0.61 -16.49
N LEU A 30 6.46 1.53 -15.56
CA LEU A 30 7.03 2.88 -15.59
C LEU A 30 8.32 3.01 -14.79
N PHE A 31 8.47 2.19 -13.74
CA PHE A 31 9.59 2.30 -12.80
C PHE A 31 10.41 1.01 -12.68
N SER A 32 10.07 -0.05 -13.43
CA SER A 32 10.74 -1.36 -13.35
C SER A 32 10.76 -1.93 -11.92
N ILE A 33 9.69 -1.70 -11.16
CA ILE A 33 9.55 -2.23 -9.80
C ILE A 33 9.04 -3.66 -9.91
N ASP A 34 9.90 -4.61 -9.55
CA ASP A 34 9.62 -6.05 -9.61
C ASP A 34 9.11 -6.62 -8.29
N LYS A 35 9.46 -6.00 -7.18
CA LYS A 35 9.09 -6.41 -5.82
C LYS A 35 8.62 -5.20 -5.04
N LEU A 36 7.48 -5.33 -4.38
CA LEU A 36 6.90 -4.28 -3.55
C LEU A 36 6.75 -4.81 -2.13
N MET A 37 7.16 -4.00 -1.14
CA MET A 37 6.99 -4.30 0.27
C MET A 37 5.84 -3.46 0.83
N LEU A 38 4.87 -4.11 1.47
CA LEU A 38 3.67 -3.47 2.02
C LEU A 38 3.79 -3.31 3.54
N GLU A 39 4.20 -2.13 3.99
CA GLU A 39 4.45 -1.84 5.41
C GLU A 39 3.20 -1.40 6.19
N GLY A 40 2.05 -1.25 5.53
CA GLY A 40 0.79 -0.84 6.16
C GLY A 40 0.30 0.55 5.74
N GLY A 41 -0.75 1.09 6.38
CA GLY A 41 -1.52 0.49 7.49
C GLY A 41 -2.48 -0.63 7.08
N GLY A 42 -3.25 -1.15 8.04
CA GLY A 42 -4.12 -2.33 7.83
C GLY A 42 -5.13 -2.20 6.68
N PHE A 43 -5.62 -0.99 6.40
CA PHE A 43 -6.51 -0.74 5.27
C PHE A 43 -5.81 -0.93 3.91
N LEU A 44 -4.58 -0.41 3.77
CA LEU A 44 -3.79 -0.57 2.55
C LEU A 44 -3.47 -2.05 2.32
N ASN A 45 -2.88 -2.70 3.33
CA ASN A 45 -2.49 -4.11 3.24
C ASN A 45 -3.72 -5.01 2.99
N GLY A 46 -4.84 -4.75 3.65
CA GLY A 46 -6.10 -5.46 3.43
C GLY A 46 -6.66 -5.27 2.02
N SER A 47 -6.47 -4.10 1.40
CA SER A 47 -6.93 -3.85 0.03
C SER A 47 -6.12 -4.65 -1.00
N PHE A 48 -4.80 -4.73 -0.83
CA PHE A 48 -3.95 -5.60 -1.66
C PHE A 48 -4.30 -7.08 -1.47
N LEU A 49 -4.55 -7.50 -0.23
CA LEU A 49 -5.00 -8.86 0.07
C LEU A 49 -6.33 -9.18 -0.62
N ASN A 50 -7.30 -8.27 -0.57
CA ASN A 50 -8.61 -8.44 -1.20
C ASN A 50 -8.54 -8.51 -2.73
N GLU A 51 -7.57 -7.83 -3.35
CA GLU A 51 -7.31 -7.93 -4.79
C GLU A 51 -6.41 -9.13 -5.17
N GLY A 52 -5.94 -9.94 -4.21
CA GLY A 52 -5.08 -11.09 -4.48
C GLY A 52 -3.66 -10.71 -4.92
N LEU A 53 -3.19 -9.53 -4.53
CA LEU A 53 -1.89 -8.97 -4.93
C LEU A 53 -0.76 -9.23 -3.90
N ILE A 54 -0.97 -10.18 -2.99
CA ILE A 54 0.02 -10.55 -1.97
C ILE A 54 0.51 -11.97 -2.24
N ASP A 55 1.78 -12.08 -2.59
CA ASP A 55 2.44 -13.37 -2.78
C ASP A 55 3.04 -13.92 -1.47
N GLU A 56 3.51 -13.03 -0.58
CA GLU A 56 4.24 -13.38 0.64
C GLU A 56 3.79 -12.52 1.83
N LEU A 57 3.75 -13.12 3.04
CA LEU A 57 3.43 -12.44 4.30
C LEU A 57 4.56 -12.65 5.32
N SER A 58 5.15 -11.55 5.78
CA SER A 58 6.06 -11.52 6.92
C SER A 58 5.33 -10.94 8.14
N LEU A 59 5.17 -11.74 9.20
CA LEU A 59 4.45 -11.35 10.41
C LEU A 59 5.34 -11.45 11.64
N VAL A 60 5.45 -10.36 12.38
CA VAL A 60 6.12 -10.31 13.68
C VAL A 60 5.07 -10.32 14.77
N LEU A 61 5.06 -11.37 15.60
CA LEU A 61 4.19 -11.49 16.75
C LEU A 61 4.97 -11.16 18.02
N VAL A 62 4.45 -10.20 18.80
CA VAL A 62 5.00 -9.84 20.11
C VAL A 62 4.00 -10.25 21.20
N PRO A 63 4.46 -10.80 22.35
CA PRO A 63 3.58 -11.27 23.41
C PRO A 63 3.05 -10.09 24.24
N ILE A 64 2.16 -9.29 23.65
CA ILE A 64 1.47 -8.15 24.28
C ILE A 64 -0.05 -8.32 24.16
N ALA A 65 -0.78 -7.86 25.17
CA ALA A 65 -2.22 -7.71 25.11
C ALA A 65 -2.55 -6.22 25.03
N ASP A 66 -3.00 -5.76 23.87
CA ASP A 66 -3.56 -4.42 23.68
C ASP A 66 -5.09 -4.50 23.83
N GLY A 67 -5.62 -3.84 24.87
CA GLY A 67 -7.05 -3.82 25.19
C GLY A 67 -7.82 -2.72 24.46
N ALA A 68 -7.20 -2.01 23.52
CA ALA A 68 -7.84 -0.93 22.78
C ALA A 68 -8.99 -1.45 21.91
N SER A 69 -10.19 -0.86 22.06
CA SER A 69 -11.38 -1.18 21.26
C SER A 69 -11.43 -0.46 19.91
N LYS A 70 -10.47 0.43 19.66
CA LYS A 70 -10.22 1.10 18.38
C LYS A 70 -8.74 0.99 18.08
N LEU A 71 -8.38 0.61 16.85
CA LEU A 71 -7.02 0.81 16.39
C LEU A 71 -6.69 2.31 16.47
N CYS A 72 -5.59 2.64 17.13
CA CYS A 72 -5.07 4.00 17.20
C CYS A 72 -4.78 4.53 15.79
N ASP A 73 -5.46 5.61 15.39
CA ASP A 73 -5.03 6.53 14.31
C ASP A 73 -3.81 7.37 14.76
N THR A 74 -2.89 6.80 15.54
CA THR A 74 -1.76 7.54 16.13
C THR A 74 -0.46 6.76 15.97
N ILE A 75 0.09 6.89 14.77
CA ILE A 75 1.53 7.05 14.51
C ILE A 75 1.67 8.11 13.42
#